data_AF-A0A0F9IDW4-F1
#
_entry.id   AF-A0A0F9IDW4-F1
#
_cell.length_a   1.000
_cell.length_b   1.000
_cell.length_c   1.000
_cell.angle_alpha   90.00
_cell.angle_beta   90.00
_cell.angle_gamma   90.00
#
_symmetry.space_group_name_H-M   'P 1'
#
loop_
_entity.id
_entity.type
_entity.pdbx_description
1 polymer ?
#
loop_
_entity_poly.entity_id
_entity_poly.type
_entity_poly.pdbx_seq_one_letter_code
_entity_poly.pdbx_strand_id
1 'polypeptide(L)'
;MLKNKIFGIGLPRTGTSSLSKALRMLGFDVKHSAGRFQMYRYMTNPNKRHLPRYTLNFLDRGKEGGFQGLTDTPANLLYKDLNLVYPNSKFILTIRKDNEAWHKSCEYHYGHHDPKNRGDTLRYFRTKLFGSLKYDHDCFQRVYEKHDQEVVDYFKDKDNLLIMDITSGDYWETLCPFLGVAIPDKDFPWKHQR
;
A
#
# COMPACT_ATOMS: atom_id res chain seq x y z
N MET A 1 -6.95 -23.50 -3.50
CA MET A 1 -5.86 -22.97 -4.34
C MET A 1 -5.73 -21.47 -4.05
N LEU A 2 -4.51 -20.96 -3.85
CA LEU A 2 -4.30 -19.54 -3.58
C LEU A 2 -4.57 -18.74 -4.86
N LYS A 3 -5.66 -17.96 -4.85
CA LYS A 3 -5.94 -16.95 -5.88
C LYS A 3 -4.88 -15.85 -5.75
N ASN A 4 -4.08 -15.64 -6.80
CA ASN A 4 -3.13 -14.53 -6.90
C ASN A 4 -3.78 -13.23 -6.41
N LYS A 5 -3.03 -12.40 -5.68
CA LYS A 5 -3.53 -11.14 -5.12
C LYS A 5 -2.86 -9.92 -5.79
N ILE A 6 -3.41 -8.74 -5.54
CA ILE A 6 -2.85 -7.45 -5.98
C ILE A 6 -2.57 -6.60 -4.76
N PHE A 7 -1.34 -6.11 -4.62
CA PHE A 7 -0.91 -5.31 -3.48
C PHE A 7 -0.42 -3.93 -3.91
N GLY A 8 -1.07 -2.88 -3.40
CA GLY A 8 -0.55 -1.51 -3.51
C GLY A 8 0.34 -1.20 -2.32
N ILE A 9 1.64 -1.09 -2.56
CA ILE A 9 2.68 -1.00 -1.53
C ILE A 9 3.37 0.36 -1.47
N GLY A 10 2.85 1.35 -2.20
CA GLY A 10 3.28 2.74 -2.05
C GLY A 10 3.02 3.29 -0.66
N LEU A 11 3.82 4.30 -0.29
CA LEU A 11 3.59 5.06 0.94
C LEU A 11 2.27 5.83 0.88
N PRO A 12 1.68 6.18 2.02
CA PRO A 12 0.59 7.14 2.04
C PRO A 12 0.97 8.40 1.25
N ARG A 13 -0.03 9.02 0.61
CA ARG A 13 0.12 10.26 -0.18
C ARG A 13 0.87 10.13 -1.52
N THR A 14 1.14 8.91 -2.00
CA THR A 14 1.67 8.67 -3.37
C THR A 14 0.60 8.25 -4.40
N GLY A 15 -0.69 8.40 -4.06
CA GLY A 15 -1.80 8.01 -4.95
C GLY A 15 -2.45 6.66 -4.64
N THR A 16 -2.16 6.06 -3.49
CA THR A 16 -2.71 4.76 -3.06
C THR A 16 -4.25 4.69 -3.06
N SER A 17 -4.95 5.78 -2.74
CA SER A 17 -6.42 5.84 -2.82
C SER A 17 -6.93 5.82 -4.26
N SER A 18 -6.23 6.51 -5.18
CA SER A 18 -6.53 6.51 -6.61
C SER A 18 -6.29 5.12 -7.20
N LEU A 19 -5.15 4.48 -6.87
CA LEU A 19 -4.87 3.09 -7.22
C LEU A 19 -5.97 2.15 -6.72
N SER A 20 -6.39 2.27 -5.46
CA SER A 20 -7.48 1.44 -4.91
C SER A 20 -8.80 1.62 -5.66
N LYS A 21 -9.11 2.85 -6.10
CA LYS A 21 -10.31 3.10 -6.89
C LYS A 21 -10.15 2.54 -8.31
N ALA A 22 -8.97 2.67 -8.92
CA ALA A 22 -8.66 2.13 -10.24
C ALA A 22 -8.83 0.62 -10.28
N LEU A 23 -8.25 -0.10 -9.33
CA LEU A 23 -8.38 -1.56 -9.20
C LEU A 23 -9.84 -1.99 -9.05
N ARG A 24 -10.65 -1.25 -8.26
CA ARG A 24 -12.08 -1.52 -8.13
C ARG A 24 -12.87 -1.25 -9.41
N MET A 25 -12.48 -0.23 -10.18
CA MET A 25 -13.09 0.04 -11.50
C MET A 25 -12.78 -1.06 -12.52
N LEU A 26 -11.62 -1.72 -12.40
CA LEU A 26 -11.25 -2.90 -13.17
C LEU A 26 -11.92 -4.20 -12.66
N GLY A 27 -12.79 -4.12 -11.65
CA GLY A 27 -13.55 -5.26 -11.13
C GLY A 27 -12.86 -6.06 -10.02
N PHE A 28 -11.68 -5.62 -9.52
CA PHE A 28 -11.00 -6.31 -8.43
C PHE A 28 -11.57 -5.89 -7.05
N ASP A 29 -11.86 -6.87 -6.18
CA ASP A 29 -12.22 -6.59 -4.77
C ASP A 29 -10.96 -6.29 -3.93
N VAL A 30 -10.55 -5.03 -3.95
CA VAL A 30 -9.38 -4.53 -3.24
C VAL A 30 -9.79 -3.63 -2.08
N LYS A 31 -9.20 -3.86 -0.90
CA LYS A 31 -9.37 -2.99 0.27
C LYS A 31 -8.30 -1.92 0.35
N HIS A 32 -8.68 -0.76 0.87
CA HIS A 32 -7.77 0.34 1.14
C HIS A 32 -7.59 0.48 2.64
N SER A 33 -6.35 0.36 3.12
CA SER A 33 -6.01 0.63 4.51
C SER A 33 -6.79 -0.25 5.54
N ALA A 34 -7.10 -1.49 5.15
CA ALA A 34 -7.86 -2.46 5.95
C ALA A 34 -6.96 -3.46 6.67
N GLY A 35 -7.55 -4.32 7.52
CA GLY A 35 -6.81 -5.37 8.23
C GLY A 35 -5.88 -4.86 9.33
N ARG A 36 -5.90 -3.55 9.65
CA ARG A 36 -4.99 -2.90 10.60
C ARG A 36 -4.99 -3.58 11.97
N PHE A 37 -6.14 -3.96 12.51
CA PHE A 37 -6.19 -4.62 13.82
C PHE A 37 -5.54 -6.02 13.79
N GLN A 38 -5.82 -6.81 12.75
CA GLN A 38 -5.27 -8.14 12.54
C GLN A 38 -3.76 -8.08 12.36
N MET A 39 -3.30 -7.15 11.52
CA MET A 39 -1.88 -6.97 11.24
C MET A 39 -1.13 -6.31 12.39
N TYR A 40 -1.76 -5.45 13.18
CA TYR A 40 -1.21 -4.96 14.44
C TYR A 40 -0.93 -6.13 15.38
N ARG A 41 -1.91 -7.03 15.58
CA ARG A 41 -1.74 -8.23 16.41
C ARG A 41 -0.68 -9.18 15.87
N TYR A 42 -0.49 -9.25 14.56
CA TYR A 42 0.60 -10.01 13.95
C TYR A 42 1.96 -9.39 14.28
N MET A 43 2.10 -8.08 14.12
CA MET A 43 3.37 -7.37 14.28
C MET A 43 3.77 -7.13 15.74
N THR A 44 2.82 -7.12 16.68
CA THR A 44 3.08 -6.88 18.12
C THR A 44 3.10 -8.14 18.97
N ASN A 45 2.67 -9.29 18.45
CA ASN A 45 2.68 -10.54 19.19
C ASN A 45 3.87 -11.43 18.74
N PRO A 46 4.92 -11.58 19.57
CA PRO A 46 6.11 -12.37 19.20
C PRO A 46 5.75 -13.82 18.85
N ASN A 47 4.75 -14.41 19.51
CA ASN A 47 4.32 -15.79 19.28
C ASN A 47 3.61 -15.99 17.92
N LYS A 48 3.22 -14.90 17.23
CA LYS A 48 2.53 -14.96 15.93
C LYS A 48 3.43 -14.69 14.73
N ARG A 49 4.64 -14.21 14.98
CA ARG A 49 5.59 -13.81 13.92
C ARG A 49 6.16 -15.02 13.15
N HIS A 50 6.09 -16.21 13.74
CA HIS A 50 6.55 -17.46 13.12
C HIS A 50 5.54 -18.09 12.14
N LEU A 51 4.32 -17.53 12.02
CA LEU A 51 3.26 -18.09 11.17
C LEU A 51 2.53 -17.00 10.35
N PRO A 52 3.21 -16.35 9.38
CA PRO A 52 2.63 -15.29 8.55
C PRO A 52 1.33 -15.74 7.88
N ARG A 53 1.29 -16.97 7.37
CA ARG A 53 0.13 -17.55 6.69
C ARG A 53 -1.12 -17.63 7.55
N TYR A 54 -0.99 -17.96 8.84
CA TYR A 54 -2.14 -18.09 9.74
C TYR A 54 -2.70 -16.74 10.18
N THR A 55 -1.88 -15.69 10.12
CA THR A 55 -2.22 -14.37 10.65
C THR A 55 -2.63 -13.38 9.55
N LEU A 56 -2.06 -13.51 8.35
CA LEU A 56 -2.35 -12.66 7.20
C LEU A 56 -3.47 -13.22 6.30
N ASN A 57 -4.00 -14.42 6.57
CA ASN A 57 -5.11 -15.01 5.82
C ASN A 57 -6.46 -14.29 5.95
N PHE A 58 -6.54 -13.13 6.64
CA PHE A 58 -7.79 -12.36 6.69
C PHE A 58 -8.24 -11.91 5.29
N LEU A 59 -7.32 -11.78 4.33
CA LEU A 59 -7.65 -11.54 2.92
C LEU A 59 -8.41 -12.72 2.29
N ASP A 60 -8.37 -13.91 2.89
CA ASP A 60 -9.09 -15.08 2.41
C ASP A 60 -10.44 -15.29 3.13
N ARG A 61 -10.76 -14.43 4.12
CA ARG A 61 -11.97 -14.54 4.97
C ARG A 61 -13.12 -13.60 4.59
N GLY A 62 -13.07 -12.98 3.41
CA GLY A 62 -14.14 -12.13 2.88
C GLY A 62 -15.34 -12.91 2.33
N LYS A 63 -16.47 -12.24 2.07
CA LYS A 63 -17.62 -12.84 1.36
C LYS A 63 -17.15 -13.38 -0.01
N GLU A 64 -17.72 -14.51 -0.44
CA GLU A 64 -17.45 -15.11 -1.77
C GLU A 64 -15.98 -15.47 -2.08
N GLY A 65 -15.18 -15.79 -1.06
CA GLY A 65 -13.83 -16.36 -1.23
C GLY A 65 -12.67 -15.39 -1.05
N GLY A 66 -12.89 -14.27 -0.37
CA GLY A 66 -11.83 -13.35 0.07
C GLY A 66 -11.56 -12.15 -0.83
N PHE A 67 -10.86 -11.16 -0.29
CA PHE A 67 -10.40 -9.99 -1.02
C PHE A 67 -9.30 -10.36 -2.01
N GLN A 68 -9.32 -9.75 -3.19
CA GLN A 68 -8.33 -9.92 -4.25
C GLN A 68 -7.10 -9.02 -4.04
N GLY A 69 -7.16 -8.05 -3.12
CA GLY A 69 -6.00 -7.21 -2.85
C GLY A 69 -6.12 -6.27 -1.67
N LEU A 70 -4.99 -5.65 -1.35
CA LEU A 70 -4.85 -4.65 -0.30
C LEU A 70 -3.94 -3.51 -0.79
N THR A 71 -4.34 -2.28 -0.52
CA THR A 71 -3.54 -1.08 -0.83
C THR A 71 -3.34 -0.26 0.43
N ASP A 72 -2.27 0.54 0.45
CA ASP A 72 -1.92 1.45 1.54
C ASP A 72 -1.56 0.71 2.84
N THR A 73 -1.22 1.46 3.90
CA THR A 73 -0.80 0.89 5.18
C THR A 73 -1.89 0.01 5.77
N PRO A 74 -1.62 -1.29 6.01
CA PRO A 74 -0.30 -1.88 6.30
C PRO A 74 0.44 -2.65 5.17
N ALA A 75 -0.06 -2.67 3.93
CA ALA A 75 0.55 -3.45 2.84
C ALA A 75 2.02 -3.04 2.56
N ASN A 76 2.30 -1.75 2.61
CA ASN A 76 3.65 -1.18 2.47
C ASN A 76 4.65 -1.67 3.54
N LEU A 77 4.20 -1.97 4.76
CA LEU A 77 5.08 -2.50 5.82
C LEU A 77 5.30 -4.00 5.72
N LEU A 78 4.44 -4.71 4.99
CA LEU A 78 4.35 -6.17 5.02
C LEU A 78 4.48 -6.82 3.65
N TYR A 79 4.91 -6.09 2.62
CA TYR A 79 5.01 -6.61 1.26
C TYR A 79 5.86 -7.88 1.14
N LYS A 80 6.95 -7.99 1.92
CA LYS A 80 7.81 -9.19 1.96
C LYS A 80 7.02 -10.40 2.51
N ASP A 81 6.33 -10.22 3.64
CA ASP A 81 5.49 -11.26 4.24
C ASP A 81 4.30 -11.62 3.34
N LEU A 82 3.69 -10.62 2.70
CA LEU A 82 2.58 -10.82 1.76
C LEU A 82 3.03 -11.60 0.52
N ASN A 83 4.24 -11.33 0.00
CA ASN A 83 4.81 -12.08 -1.12
C ASN A 83 5.11 -13.54 -0.75
N LEU A 84 5.58 -13.79 0.49
CA LEU A 84 5.76 -15.14 1.00
C LEU A 84 4.43 -15.89 1.18
N VAL A 85 3.40 -15.21 1.69
CA VAL A 85 2.09 -15.81 1.98
C VAL A 85 1.28 -16.02 0.70
N TYR A 86 1.38 -15.11 -0.26
CA TYR A 86 0.63 -15.11 -1.51
C TYR A 86 1.61 -15.08 -2.70
N PRO A 87 2.31 -16.19 -2.98
CA PRO A 87 3.23 -16.27 -4.12
C PRO A 87 2.48 -15.99 -5.44
N ASN A 88 3.19 -15.48 -6.44
CA ASN A 88 2.65 -15.09 -7.76
C ASN A 88 1.62 -13.93 -7.71
N SER A 89 1.56 -13.19 -6.60
CA SER A 89 0.80 -11.95 -6.51
C SER A 89 1.51 -10.81 -7.24
N LYS A 90 0.75 -9.80 -7.67
CA LYS A 90 1.27 -8.58 -8.30
C LYS A 90 1.40 -7.47 -7.26
N PHE A 91 2.49 -6.73 -7.32
CA PHE A 91 2.82 -5.63 -6.43
C PHE A 91 2.92 -4.34 -7.22
N ILE A 92 2.35 -3.25 -6.69
CA ILE A 92 2.31 -1.95 -7.32
C ILE A 92 2.88 -0.93 -6.33
N LEU A 93 4.08 -0.44 -6.62
CA LEU A 93 4.72 0.67 -5.92
C LEU A 93 4.24 1.96 -6.57
N THR A 94 3.40 2.71 -5.85
CA THR A 94 3.03 4.07 -6.25
C THR A 94 4.05 5.04 -5.67
N ILE A 95 4.69 5.82 -6.53
CA ILE A 95 5.67 6.85 -6.17
C ILE A 95 5.12 8.24 -6.51
N ARG A 96 5.77 9.29 -6.02
CA ARG A 96 5.52 10.68 -6.42
C ARG A 96 6.87 11.35 -6.66
N LYS A 97 7.28 11.48 -7.93
CA LYS A 97 8.61 12.00 -8.30
C LYS A 97 8.87 13.42 -7.79
N ASP A 98 7.83 14.24 -7.76
CA ASP A 98 7.86 15.54 -7.08
C ASP A 98 7.81 15.33 -5.56
N ASN A 99 8.98 15.17 -4.97
CA ASN A 99 9.17 14.92 -3.54
C ASN A 99 8.64 16.08 -2.67
N GLU A 100 8.83 17.32 -3.10
CA GLU A 100 8.30 18.49 -2.38
C GLU A 100 6.78 18.49 -2.36
N ALA A 101 6.14 18.12 -3.47
CA ALA A 101 4.69 17.97 -3.50
C ALA A 101 4.20 16.79 -2.64
N TRP A 102 4.99 15.72 -2.52
CA TRP A 102 4.71 14.65 -1.55
C TRP A 102 4.77 15.16 -0.11
N HIS A 103 5.82 15.91 0.26
CA HIS A 103 5.97 16.52 1.58
C HIS A 103 4.81 17.45 1.93
N LYS A 104 4.44 18.37 1.04
CA LYS A 104 3.27 19.26 1.24
C LYS A 104 1.99 18.48 1.49
N SER A 105 1.77 17.39 0.75
CA SER A 105 0.60 16.53 0.93
C SER A 105 0.65 15.75 2.26
N CYS A 106 1.84 15.32 2.68
CA CYS A 106 2.08 14.71 3.98
C CYS A 106 1.82 15.72 5.10
N GLU A 107 2.45 16.89 5.09
CA GLU A 107 2.25 17.95 6.07
C GLU A 107 0.77 18.31 6.22
N TYR A 108 0.06 18.52 5.10
CA TYR A 108 -1.38 18.78 5.13
C TYR A 108 -2.14 17.62 5.80
N HIS A 109 -1.86 16.37 5.45
CA HIS A 109 -2.59 15.23 6.00
C HIS A 109 -2.26 14.97 7.49
N TYR A 110 -1.03 15.24 7.89
CA TYR A 110 -0.42 14.79 9.14
C TYR A 110 -0.24 15.90 10.18
N GLY A 111 -0.35 17.17 9.79
CA GLY A 111 -0.18 18.35 10.63
C GLY A 111 -1.45 18.84 11.34
N HIS A 112 -2.64 18.56 10.78
CA HIS A 112 -3.92 19.14 11.27
C HIS A 112 -4.61 18.36 12.41
N HIS A 113 -4.07 17.22 12.84
CA HIS A 113 -4.71 16.37 13.85
C HIS A 113 -3.75 15.99 14.97
N ASP A 114 -4.16 16.18 16.22
CA ASP A 114 -3.41 15.66 17.37
C ASP A 114 -3.41 14.11 17.31
N PRO A 115 -2.23 13.47 17.18
CA PRO A 115 -2.13 12.02 17.13
C PRO A 115 -2.68 11.33 18.38
N LYS A 116 -2.73 12.02 19.52
CA LYS A 116 -3.31 11.50 20.78
C LYS A 116 -4.78 11.15 20.64
N ASN A 117 -5.51 11.83 19.76
CA ASN A 117 -6.93 11.60 19.50
C ASN A 117 -7.18 10.45 18.52
N ARG A 118 -6.15 9.69 18.14
CA ARG A 118 -6.25 8.54 17.24
C ARG A 118 -6.08 7.25 18.04
N GLY A 119 -6.80 6.20 17.67
CA GLY A 119 -6.70 4.89 18.33
C GLY A 119 -5.31 4.26 18.21
N ASP A 120 -4.96 3.41 19.17
CA ASP A 120 -3.63 2.83 19.37
C ASP A 120 -3.07 2.13 18.12
N THR A 121 -3.91 1.40 17.41
CA THR A 121 -3.53 0.73 16.17
C THR A 121 -3.02 1.72 15.11
N LEU A 122 -3.69 2.86 14.94
CA LEU A 122 -3.25 3.85 13.96
C LEU A 122 -1.97 4.55 14.39
N ARG A 123 -1.86 4.88 15.69
CA ARG A 123 -0.61 5.45 16.25
C ARG A 123 0.56 4.51 16.03
N TYR A 124 0.37 3.21 16.30
CA TYR A 124 1.38 2.18 16.07
C TYR A 124 1.87 2.16 14.62
N PHE A 125 0.96 2.05 13.64
CA PHE A 125 1.37 2.01 12.24
C PHE A 125 2.05 3.31 11.78
N ARG A 126 1.60 4.46 12.28
CA ARG A 126 2.22 5.75 11.96
C ARG A 126 3.65 5.83 12.49
N THR A 127 3.86 5.48 13.76
CA THR A 127 5.20 5.41 14.35
C THR A 127 6.06 4.35 13.67
N LYS A 128 5.50 3.19 13.32
CA LYS A 128 6.26 2.12 12.63
C LYS A 128 6.66 2.50 11.22
N LEU A 129 5.80 3.21 10.49
CA LEU A 129 6.07 3.63 9.13
C LEU A 129 7.01 4.83 9.09
N PHE A 130 6.66 5.91 9.79
CA PHE A 130 7.35 7.19 9.67
C PHE A 130 8.37 7.46 10.78
N GLY A 131 8.43 6.65 11.84
CA GLY A 131 9.22 6.98 13.04
C GLY A 131 8.66 8.12 13.88
N SER A 132 7.63 8.83 13.40
CA SER A 132 7.00 9.96 14.07
C SER A 132 5.48 9.83 14.10
N LEU A 133 4.87 10.37 15.16
CA LEU A 133 3.42 10.50 15.28
C LEU A 133 2.88 11.76 14.60
N LYS A 134 3.70 12.75 14.29
CA LYS A 134 3.33 13.98 13.58
C LYS A 134 4.07 14.05 12.25
N TYR A 135 3.74 15.03 11.41
CA TYR A 135 4.63 15.33 10.28
C TYR A 135 5.98 15.79 10.85
N ASP A 136 7.05 15.25 10.29
CA ASP A 136 8.43 15.60 10.57
C ASP A 136 9.19 15.38 9.26
N HIS A 137 9.67 16.48 8.66
CA HIS A 137 10.20 16.46 7.30
C HIS A 137 11.30 15.40 7.15
N ASP A 138 12.29 15.39 8.04
CA ASP A 138 13.45 14.51 7.92
C ASP A 138 13.09 13.04 8.16
N CYS A 139 12.20 12.76 9.11
CA CYS A 139 11.69 11.40 9.32
C CYS A 139 10.95 10.89 8.08
N PHE A 140 10.12 11.72 7.47
CA PHE A 140 9.35 11.37 6.28
C PHE A 140 10.26 11.18 5.07
N GLN A 141 11.23 12.08 4.88
CA GLN A 141 12.22 11.99 3.80
C GLN A 141 13.00 10.68 3.87
N ARG A 142 13.57 10.36 5.03
CA ARG A 142 14.31 9.10 5.23
C ARG A 142 13.47 7.88 4.94
N VAL A 143 12.19 7.91 5.30
CA VAL A 143 11.27 6.79 5.08
C VAL A 143 10.90 6.66 3.61
N TYR A 144 10.70 7.77 2.90
CA TYR A 144 10.46 7.77 1.46
C TYR A 144 11.58 7.09 0.69
N GLU A 145 12.80 7.61 0.84
CA GLU A 145 13.99 7.09 0.15
C GLU A 145 14.25 5.63 0.50
N LYS A 146 14.17 5.30 1.79
CA LYS A 146 14.43 3.94 2.27
C LYS A 146 13.39 2.94 1.75
N HIS A 147 12.10 3.27 1.82
CA HIS A 147 11.03 2.36 1.41
C HIS A 147 11.09 2.04 -0.07
N ASP A 148 11.24 3.06 -0.92
CA ASP A 148 11.28 2.88 -2.37
C ASP A 148 12.50 2.04 -2.77
N GLN A 149 13.68 2.33 -2.21
CA GLN A 149 14.89 1.55 -2.46
C GLN A 149 14.74 0.09 -1.98
N GLU A 150 14.23 -0.14 -0.76
CA GLU A 150 14.04 -1.50 -0.23
C GLU A 150 13.00 -2.31 -1.02
N VAL A 151 12.00 -1.67 -1.61
CA VAL A 151 11.03 -2.33 -2.49
C VAL A 151 11.71 -2.74 -3.80
N VAL A 152 12.39 -1.79 -4.45
CA VAL A 152 13.12 -2.06 -5.71
C VAL A 152 14.13 -3.19 -5.51
N ASP A 153 14.95 -3.12 -4.46
CA ASP A 153 15.97 -4.14 -4.17
C ASP A 153 15.36 -5.52 -3.90
N TYR A 154 14.23 -5.58 -3.20
CA TYR A 154 13.57 -6.85 -2.89
C TYR A 154 12.97 -7.52 -4.14
N PHE A 155 12.48 -6.73 -5.10
CA PHE A 155 11.82 -7.21 -6.31
C PHE A 155 12.72 -7.21 -7.56
N LYS A 156 14.00 -6.80 -7.47
CA LYS A 156 14.92 -6.67 -8.62
C LYS A 156 15.02 -7.91 -9.52
N ASP A 157 14.89 -9.11 -8.95
CA ASP A 157 14.96 -10.40 -9.66
C ASP A 157 13.57 -11.01 -9.89
N LYS A 158 12.50 -10.21 -9.83
CA LYS A 158 11.10 -10.63 -9.94
C LYS A 158 10.37 -9.78 -10.99
N ASP A 159 9.45 -10.40 -11.70
CA ASP A 159 8.62 -9.79 -12.75
C ASP A 159 7.26 -9.29 -12.25
N ASN A 160 7.04 -9.33 -10.93
CA ASN A 160 5.74 -9.07 -10.31
C ASN A 160 5.64 -7.70 -9.62
N LEU A 161 6.53 -6.76 -9.94
CA LEU A 161 6.48 -5.37 -9.47
C LEU A 161 6.20 -4.40 -10.62
N LEU A 162 5.20 -3.53 -10.43
CA LEU A 162 4.99 -2.32 -11.22
C LEU A 162 5.35 -1.11 -10.37
N ILE A 163 6.15 -0.20 -10.93
CA ILE A 163 6.38 1.13 -10.36
C ILE A 163 5.58 2.12 -11.19
N MET A 164 4.76 2.96 -10.55
CA MET A 164 3.93 3.94 -11.25
C MET A 164 3.85 5.27 -10.49
N ASP A 165 3.89 6.37 -11.22
CA ASP A 165 3.64 7.73 -10.75
C ASP A 165 2.33 8.27 -11.34
N ILE A 166 1.24 8.10 -10.58
CA ILE A 166 -0.09 8.59 -10.96
C ILE A 166 -0.10 10.12 -11.13
N THR A 167 0.77 10.83 -10.42
CA THR A 167 0.84 12.30 -10.51
C THR A 167 1.56 12.79 -11.76
N SER A 168 2.36 11.92 -12.38
CA SER A 168 3.09 12.19 -13.62
C SER A 168 2.46 11.54 -14.86
N GLY A 169 1.25 10.99 -14.76
CA GLY A 169 0.50 10.48 -15.92
C GLY A 169 0.49 8.96 -16.07
N ASP A 170 1.03 8.18 -15.14
CA ASP A 170 0.93 6.72 -15.20
C ASP A 170 -0.50 6.28 -14.85
N TYR A 171 -1.30 6.01 -15.88
CA TYR A 171 -2.72 5.69 -15.79
C TYR A 171 -3.04 4.27 -16.26
N TRP A 172 -4.06 4.10 -17.11
CA TRP A 172 -4.52 2.78 -17.55
C TRP A 172 -3.51 2.08 -18.45
N GLU A 173 -2.83 2.83 -19.30
CA GLU A 173 -1.80 2.39 -20.22
C GLU A 173 -0.61 1.77 -19.48
N THR A 174 -0.35 2.22 -18.26
CA THR A 174 0.67 1.64 -17.37
C THR A 174 0.11 0.48 -16.54
N LEU A 175 -1.09 0.64 -15.97
CA LEU A 175 -1.66 -0.32 -15.02
C LEU A 175 -2.23 -1.58 -15.67
N CYS A 176 -3.00 -1.44 -16.75
CA CYS A 176 -3.76 -2.53 -17.36
C CYS A 176 -2.87 -3.61 -18.00
N PRO A 177 -1.82 -3.28 -18.77
CA PRO A 177 -0.91 -4.29 -19.32
C PRO A 177 -0.22 -5.11 -18.23
N PHE A 178 0.25 -4.46 -17.17
CA PHE A 178 0.83 -5.15 -16.02
C PHE A 178 -0.16 -6.09 -15.35
N LEU A 179 -1.43 -5.72 -15.25
CA LEU A 179 -2.47 -6.57 -14.68
C LEU A 179 -2.97 -7.66 -15.64
N GLY A 180 -2.78 -7.51 -16.96
CA GLY A 180 -3.25 -8.44 -17.98
C GLY A 180 -4.75 -8.30 -18.25
N VAL A 181 -5.27 -7.07 -18.18
CA VAL A 181 -6.70 -6.76 -18.42
C VAL A 181 -6.85 -5.67 -19.48
N ALA A 182 -8.03 -5.56 -20.09
CA ALA A 182 -8.31 -4.49 -21.05
C ALA A 182 -8.36 -3.12 -20.37
N ILE A 183 -8.02 -2.07 -21.13
CA ILE A 183 -8.21 -0.68 -20.73
C ILE A 183 -9.72 -0.38 -20.74
N PRO A 184 -10.30 0.14 -19.64
CA PRO A 184 -11.71 0.49 -19.60
C PRO A 184 -11.97 1.78 -20.38
N ASP A 185 -13.16 1.91 -20.97
CA ASP A 185 -13.65 3.15 -21.60
C ASP A 185 -14.14 4.16 -20.53
N LYS A 186 -13.23 4.57 -19.64
CA LYS A 186 -13.46 5.53 -18.54
C LYS A 186 -12.15 6.22 -18.17
N ASP A 187 -12.23 7.48 -17.73
CA ASP A 187 -11.06 8.19 -17.21
C ASP A 187 -10.46 7.52 -15.97
N PHE A 188 -9.14 7.65 -15.81
CA PHE A 188 -8.44 7.15 -14.63
C PHE A 188 -8.90 7.90 -13.36
N PRO A 189 -9.19 7.20 -12.26
CA PRO A 189 -9.72 7.84 -11.07
C PRO A 189 -8.64 8.56 -10.27
N TRP A 190 -8.30 9.78 -10.67
CA TRP A 190 -7.39 10.62 -9.90
C TRP A 190 -8.16 11.49 -8.90
N LYS A 191 -8.19 11.07 -7.63
CA LYS A 191 -8.76 11.85 -6.52
C LYS A 191 -7.66 12.54 -5.72
N HIS A 192 -7.92 13.78 -5.29
CA HIS A 192 -7.08 14.58 -4.38
C HIS A 192 -5.72 15.04 -4.95
N GLN A 193 -5.74 15.94 -5.93
CA GLN A 193 -4.57 16.60 -6.55
C GLN A 193 -3.74 17.50 -5.60
N ARG A 194 -4.00 17.49 -4.28
CA ARG A 194 -3.26 18.28 -3.29
C ARG A 194 -2.09 17.45 -2.74
#